data_AF-A0A8J3FEX4-F1
#
_entry.id   AF-A0A8J3FEX4-F1
#
_cell.length_a   1.000
_cell.length_b   1.000
_cell.length_c   1.000
_cell.angle_alpha   90.00
_cell.angle_beta   90.00
_cell.angle_gamma   90.00
#
_symmetry.space_group_name_H-M   'P 1'
#
loop_
_entity.id
_entity.type
_entity.pdbx_description
1 polymer ?
#
loop_
_entity_poly.entity_id
_entity_poly.type
_entity_poly.pdbx_seq_one_letter_code
_entity_poly.pdbx_strand_id
1 'polypeptide(L)'
;MGMGWKWGRLIALGLVIGVVGCQAPVNSQVDGDAKGQWIDVPLDPDQARKLQEEVDNGHRVGLMDPSQVALEFLDHVLKAKSARSEVVETREEGIRVERHTLEDGRVVELRLVQPVRKDATGIWVVENYRFVTGN
;
A
#
# COMPACT_ATOMS: atom_id res chain seq x y z
N MET A 1 -2.37 -43.50 7.48
CA MET A 1 -2.14 -43.36 8.94
C MET A 1 -0.78 -42.70 9.11
N GLY A 2 -0.57 -41.50 9.64
CA GLY A 2 -1.45 -40.45 10.16
C GLY A 2 -0.55 -39.33 10.70
N MET A 3 -0.99 -38.08 10.51
CA MET A 3 -0.61 -36.83 11.23
C MET A 3 0.86 -36.35 11.11
N GLY A 4 1.15 -35.08 10.78
CA GLY A 4 0.76 -33.84 11.49
C GLY A 4 2.00 -33.39 12.31
N TRP A 5 2.51 -32.16 12.33
CA TRP A 5 1.87 -30.85 12.38
C TRP A 5 2.84 -29.72 12.02
N LYS A 6 2.23 -28.60 11.60
CA LYS A 6 2.82 -27.29 11.33
C LYS A 6 3.30 -26.62 12.62
N TRP A 7 4.39 -25.86 12.56
CA TRP A 7 4.66 -24.77 13.51
C TRP A 7 4.67 -23.46 12.74
N GLY A 8 3.47 -22.88 12.60
CA GLY A 8 3.32 -21.47 12.27
C GLY A 8 3.69 -20.64 13.49
N ARG A 9 4.67 -19.75 13.33
CA ARG A 9 4.85 -18.63 14.26
C ARG A 9 3.82 -17.56 13.90
N LEU A 10 2.69 -17.60 14.59
CA LEU A 10 1.75 -16.49 14.68
C LEU A 10 2.46 -15.34 15.40
N ILE A 11 2.84 -14.31 14.65
CA ILE A 11 3.03 -12.98 15.24
C ILE A 11 1.62 -12.40 15.39
N ALA A 12 1.10 -12.47 16.61
CA ALA A 12 -0.12 -11.78 16.98
C ALA A 12 0.19 -10.28 17.03
N LEU A 13 -0.11 -9.55 15.95
CA LEU A 13 -0.24 -8.10 16.02
C LEU A 13 -1.63 -7.82 16.63
N GLY A 14 -1.65 -7.62 17.94
CA GLY A 14 -2.85 -7.24 18.68
C GLY A 14 -3.29 -5.84 18.25
N LEU A 15 -4.27 -5.77 17.37
CA LEU A 15 -4.99 -4.53 17.05
C LEU A 15 -6.19 -4.45 17.99
N VAL A 16 -5.98 -3.81 19.15
CA VAL A 16 -7.06 -3.48 20.09
C VAL A 16 -7.86 -2.34 19.47
N ILE A 17 -9.07 -2.66 19.00
CA ILE A 17 -10.02 -1.68 18.49
C ILE A 17 -10.57 -0.89 19.68
N GLY A 18 -10.00 0.29 19.92
CA GLY A 18 -10.60 1.29 20.80
C GLY A 18 -11.76 1.97 20.08
N VAL A 19 -12.99 1.54 20.38
CA VAL A 19 -14.21 2.21 19.91
C VAL A 19 -14.53 3.35 20.86
N VAL A 20 -14.16 4.59 20.50
CA VAL A 20 -14.84 5.80 20.98
C VAL A 20 -14.87 6.85 19.87
N GLY A 21 -16.05 7.00 19.26
CA GLY A 21 -16.64 8.29 18.92
C GLY A 21 -16.04 9.13 17.79
N CYS A 22 -16.45 8.85 16.55
CA CYS A 22 -17.21 9.81 15.72
C CYS A 22 -17.78 9.05 14.50
N GLN A 23 -19.09 9.11 14.34
CA GLN A 23 -19.81 8.44 13.25
C GLN A 23 -19.48 9.13 11.92
N ALA A 24 -18.73 8.43 11.05
CA ALA A 24 -18.83 8.58 9.62
C ALA A 24 -19.56 7.33 9.09
N PRO A 25 -20.56 7.46 8.19
CA PRO A 25 -21.27 6.30 7.68
C PRO A 25 -20.30 5.43 6.86
N VAL A 26 -20.01 4.25 7.38
CA VAL A 26 -19.47 3.13 6.60
C VAL A 26 -20.56 2.74 5.61
N ASN A 27 -20.44 3.26 4.38
CA ASN A 27 -21.24 2.76 3.27
C ASN A 27 -20.50 1.57 2.66
N SER A 28 -20.75 0.38 3.21
CA SER A 28 -20.44 -0.88 2.55
C SER A 28 -21.57 -1.19 1.55
N GLN A 29 -21.43 -0.72 0.32
CA GLN A 29 -22.20 -1.22 -0.82
C GLN A 29 -21.23 -1.69 -1.90
N VAL A 30 -21.09 -3.01 -1.98
CA VAL A 30 -20.60 -3.70 -3.16
C VAL A 30 -21.79 -3.81 -4.11
N ASP A 31 -21.99 -2.77 -4.92
CA ASP A 31 -22.88 -2.80 -6.07
C ASP A 31 -22.09 -2.20 -7.26
N GLY A 32 -22.17 -2.86 -8.41
CA GLY A 32 -21.32 -2.62 -9.57
C GLY A 32 -21.31 -1.17 -10.06
N ASP A 33 -20.21 -0.81 -10.73
CA ASP A 33 -19.90 0.50 -11.38
C ASP A 33 -18.97 1.47 -10.63
N ALA A 34 -18.06 0.99 -9.78
CA ALA A 34 -16.96 1.80 -9.23
C ALA A 34 -15.79 1.96 -10.23
N LYS A 35 -15.99 2.70 -11.32
CA LYS A 35 -14.88 3.13 -12.19
C LYS A 35 -14.17 4.34 -11.56
N GLY A 36 -12.89 4.19 -11.22
CA GLY A 36 -11.96 5.33 -11.07
C GLY A 36 -11.97 6.11 -9.74
N GLN A 37 -12.65 5.63 -8.69
CA GLN A 37 -12.57 6.25 -7.37
C GLN A 37 -11.28 5.84 -6.64
N TRP A 38 -10.57 6.82 -6.07
CA TRP A 38 -9.41 6.59 -5.20
C TRP A 38 -9.86 6.06 -3.84
N ILE A 39 -9.19 5.01 -3.39
CA ILE A 39 -9.38 4.37 -2.09
C ILE A 39 -8.17 4.75 -1.23
N ASP A 40 -8.43 5.45 -0.13
CA ASP A 40 -7.38 5.90 0.79
C ASP A 40 -6.83 4.75 1.62
N VAL A 41 -5.51 4.73 1.77
CA VAL A 41 -4.77 3.85 2.66
C VAL A 41 -4.44 4.65 3.91
N PRO A 42 -5.00 4.29 5.08
CA PRO A 42 -4.72 5.02 6.31
C PRO A 42 -3.22 5.06 6.61
N LEU A 43 -2.68 6.26 6.76
CA LEU A 43 -1.30 6.49 7.12
C LEU A 43 -1.23 7.17 8.48
N ASP A 44 -0.68 6.47 9.46
CA ASP A 44 -0.32 7.06 10.75
C ASP A 44 1.01 7.81 10.63
N PRO A 45 1.05 9.15 10.84
CA PRO A 45 2.28 9.94 10.77
C PRO A 45 3.37 9.46 11.72
N ASP A 46 3.01 8.97 12.91
CA ASP A 46 3.98 8.48 13.89
C ASP A 46 4.57 7.13 13.46
N GLN A 47 3.76 6.29 12.82
CA GLN A 47 4.27 5.07 12.19
C GLN A 47 5.22 5.40 11.03
N ALA A 48 4.88 6.39 10.19
CA ALA A 48 5.74 6.81 9.09
C ALA A 48 7.11 7.32 9.57
N ARG A 49 7.15 8.06 10.69
CA ARG A 49 8.41 8.50 11.33
C ARG A 49 9.25 7.31 11.81
N LYS A 50 8.64 6.33 12.46
CA LYS A 50 9.35 5.11 12.90
C LYS A 50 9.93 4.33 11.73
N LEU A 51 9.19 4.22 10.63
CA LEU A 51 9.68 3.57 9.41
C LEU A 51 10.88 4.33 8.81
N GLN A 52 10.85 5.67 8.84
CA GLN A 52 11.99 6.47 8.41
C GLN A 52 13.22 6.21 9.30
N GLU A 53 13.03 6.14 10.62
CA GLU A 53 14.11 5.81 11.56
C GLU A 53 14.68 4.40 11.32
N GLU A 54 13.84 3.40 11.03
CA GLU A 54 14.31 2.06 10.67
C GLU A 54 15.22 2.10 9.42
N VAL A 55 14.80 2.84 8.40
CA VAL A 55 15.55 3.03 7.14
C VAL A 55 16.85 3.78 7.36
N ASP A 56 16.83 4.85 8.14
CA ASP A 56 18.03 5.62 8.50
C ASP A 56 19.08 4.75 9.23
N ASN A 57 18.62 3.72 9.97
CA ASN A 57 19.46 2.73 10.63
C ASN A 57 19.86 1.54 9.73
N GLY A 58 19.56 1.60 8.43
CA GLY A 58 19.92 0.56 7.46
C GLY A 58 18.96 -0.65 7.42
N HIS A 59 17.81 -0.56 8.09
CA HIS A 59 16.77 -1.59 8.03
C HIS A 59 15.72 -1.25 6.97
N ARG A 60 15.11 -2.25 6.33
CA ARG A 60 13.97 -2.04 5.41
C ARG A 60 14.24 -1.01 4.30
N VAL A 61 15.48 -0.94 3.82
CA VAL A 61 15.93 0.03 2.80
C VAL A 61 15.11 -0.01 1.50
N GLY A 62 14.39 -1.11 1.25
CA GLY A 62 13.43 -1.23 0.15
C GLY A 62 12.29 -0.20 0.18
N LEU A 63 11.99 0.40 1.35
CA LEU A 63 11.03 1.49 1.46
C LEU A 63 11.51 2.78 0.76
N MET A 64 12.79 2.89 0.39
CA MET A 64 13.33 4.01 -0.37
C MET A 64 13.08 3.88 -1.89
N ASP A 65 12.70 2.70 -2.38
CA ASP A 65 12.34 2.49 -3.78
C ASP A 65 10.81 2.47 -3.94
N PRO A 66 10.21 3.48 -4.59
CA PRO A 66 8.76 3.53 -4.80
C PRO A 66 8.24 2.33 -5.61
N SER A 67 9.03 1.80 -6.54
CA SER A 67 8.64 0.65 -7.36
C SER A 67 8.54 -0.61 -6.49
N GLN A 68 9.48 -0.78 -5.56
CA GLN A 68 9.44 -1.88 -4.60
C GLN A 68 8.25 -1.75 -3.66
N VAL A 69 7.99 -0.55 -3.11
CA VAL A 69 6.85 -0.29 -2.24
C VAL A 69 5.53 -0.58 -2.96
N ALA A 70 5.41 -0.20 -4.23
CA ALA A 70 4.26 -0.51 -5.06
C ALA A 70 4.03 -2.02 -5.18
N LEU A 71 5.06 -2.80 -5.53
CA LEU A 71 4.97 -4.25 -5.67
C LEU A 71 4.62 -4.95 -4.36
N GLU A 72 5.22 -4.54 -3.23
CA GLU A 72 4.90 -5.08 -1.91
C GLU A 72 3.45 -4.77 -1.52
N PHE A 73 2.94 -3.59 -1.84
CA PHE A 73 1.53 -3.25 -1.61
C PHE A 73 0.59 -4.14 -2.42
N LEU A 74 0.88 -4.39 -3.70
CA LEU A 74 0.08 -5.28 -4.53
C LEU A 74 0.05 -6.71 -3.96
N ASP A 75 1.21 -7.26 -3.61
CA ASP A 75 1.32 -8.64 -3.11
C ASP A 75 0.67 -8.81 -1.73
N HIS A 76 0.95 -7.89 -0.80
CA HIS A 76 0.57 -8.06 0.59
C HIS A 76 -0.81 -7.48 0.93
N VAL A 77 -1.22 -6.37 0.30
CA VAL A 77 -2.49 -5.70 0.58
C VAL A 77 -3.57 -6.13 -0.41
N LEU A 78 -3.32 -5.99 -1.72
CA LEU A 78 -4.31 -6.35 -2.74
C LEU A 78 -4.34 -7.84 -3.09
N LYS A 79 -3.39 -8.64 -2.57
CA LYS A 79 -3.22 -10.06 -2.88
C LYS A 79 -3.16 -10.33 -4.38
N ALA A 80 -2.48 -9.44 -5.11
CA ALA A 80 -2.37 -9.47 -6.56
C ALA A 80 -0.90 -9.35 -7.00
N LYS A 81 -0.59 -9.93 -8.16
CA LYS A 81 0.73 -9.84 -8.77
C LYS A 81 0.69 -8.89 -9.96
N SER A 82 1.72 -8.06 -10.09
CA SER A 82 1.90 -7.20 -11.26
C SER A 82 2.52 -8.02 -12.40
N ALA A 83 1.86 -8.03 -13.56
CA ALA A 83 2.41 -8.56 -14.80
C ALA A 83 3.24 -7.51 -15.55
N ARG A 84 2.85 -6.22 -15.43
CA ARG A 84 3.53 -5.08 -16.03
C ARG A 84 3.33 -3.84 -15.16
N SER A 85 4.34 -2.99 -15.07
CA SER A 85 4.31 -1.69 -14.41
C SER A 85 4.73 -0.58 -15.35
N GLU A 86 4.13 0.60 -15.20
CA GLU A 86 4.52 1.84 -15.87
C GLU A 86 4.41 3.02 -14.91
N VAL A 87 5.37 3.93 -14.94
CA VAL A 87 5.27 5.20 -14.22
C VAL A 87 4.41 6.12 -15.06
N VAL A 88 3.25 6.49 -14.52
CA VAL A 88 2.28 7.35 -15.24
C VAL A 88 2.57 8.81 -14.96
N GLU A 89 2.98 9.12 -13.73
CA GLU A 89 3.24 10.50 -13.34
C GLU A 89 4.28 10.58 -12.23
N THR A 90 5.11 11.61 -12.30
CA THR A 90 5.92 12.07 -11.16
C THR A 90 5.60 13.54 -10.99
N ARG A 91 4.90 13.88 -9.90
CA ARG A 91 4.60 15.27 -9.55
C ARG A 91 5.70 15.79 -8.61
N GLU A 92 5.62 17.09 -8.30
CA GLU A 92 6.49 17.80 -7.36
C GLU A 92 6.96 16.95 -6.15
N GLU A 93 8.21 17.20 -5.72
CA GLU A 93 8.88 16.76 -4.49
C GLU A 93 8.16 15.68 -3.65
N GLY A 94 8.35 14.41 -4.01
CA GLY A 94 7.93 13.26 -3.22
C GLY A 94 6.50 12.78 -3.44
N ILE A 95 5.97 12.92 -4.67
CA ILE A 95 4.74 12.27 -5.14
C ILE A 95 5.02 11.50 -6.44
N ARG A 96 4.58 10.25 -6.52
CA ARG A 96 4.71 9.40 -7.71
C ARG A 96 3.43 8.59 -7.93
N VAL A 97 3.02 8.44 -9.18
CA VAL A 97 1.89 7.60 -9.57
C VAL A 97 2.38 6.50 -10.49
N GLU A 98 2.13 5.25 -10.07
CA GLU A 98 2.45 4.06 -10.85
C GLU A 98 1.19 3.34 -11.26
N ARG A 99 1.17 2.86 -12.50
CA ARG A 99 0.11 1.99 -13.01
C ARG A 99 0.64 0.59 -13.20
N HIS A 100 -0.10 -0.38 -12.70
CA HIS A 100 0.22 -1.78 -12.81
C HIS A 100 -0.91 -2.52 -13.49
N THR A 101 -0.58 -3.28 -14.53
CA THR A 101 -1.43 -4.34 -15.05
C THR A 101 -1.18 -5.58 -14.20
N LEU A 102 -2.25 -6.11 -13.62
CA LEU A 102 -2.22 -7.31 -12.79
C LEU A 102 -2.30 -8.57 -13.67
N GLU A 103 -1.88 -9.71 -13.13
CA GLU A 103 -1.93 -11.01 -13.85
C GLU A 103 -3.36 -11.41 -14.28
N ASP A 104 -4.39 -10.91 -13.58
CA ASP A 104 -5.80 -11.15 -13.92
C ASP A 104 -6.37 -10.17 -14.98
N GLY A 105 -5.52 -9.30 -15.53
CA GLY A 105 -5.87 -8.31 -16.54
C GLY A 105 -6.47 -7.02 -15.99
N ARG A 106 -6.74 -6.92 -14.68
CA ARG A 106 -7.13 -5.64 -14.07
C ARG A 106 -5.96 -4.66 -14.09
N VAL A 107 -6.27 -3.38 -14.10
CA VAL A 107 -5.28 -2.31 -14.04
C VAL A 107 -5.52 -1.49 -12.78
N VAL A 108 -4.46 -1.23 -12.03
CA VAL A 108 -4.50 -0.45 -10.79
C VAL A 108 -3.50 0.70 -10.89
N GLU A 109 -3.90 1.88 -10.44
CA GLU A 109 -3.03 3.02 -10.23
C GLU A 109 -2.78 3.19 -8.73
N LEU A 110 -1.52 3.38 -8.35
CA LEU A 110 -1.08 3.60 -6.99
C LEU A 110 -0.48 5.01 -6.91
N ARG A 111 -0.95 5.82 -5.94
CA ARG A 111 -0.32 7.09 -5.60
C ARG A 111 0.60 6.86 -4.41
N LEU A 112 1.89 7.02 -4.64
CA LEU A 112 2.94 6.95 -3.63
C LEU A 112 3.36 8.35 -3.21
N VAL A 113 3.64 8.50 -1.92
CA VAL A 113 4.14 9.74 -1.33
C VAL A 113 5.33 9.48 -0.43
N GLN A 114 6.17 10.49 -0.25
CA GLN A 114 7.15 10.49 0.82
C GLN A 114 6.63 11.28 2.03
N PRO A 115 6.24 10.63 3.13
CA PRO A 115 5.51 11.31 4.20
C PRO A 115 6.38 12.09 5.18
N VAL A 116 7.69 11.82 5.21
CA VAL A 116 8.61 12.41 6.21
C VAL A 116 9.67 13.33 5.57
N ARG A 117 10.42 12.85 4.58
CA ARG A 117 11.43 13.63 3.83
C ARG A 117 11.11 13.59 2.34
N LYS A 118 11.37 14.67 1.60
CA LYS A 118 11.05 14.80 0.17
C LYS A 118 12.26 14.62 -0.76
N ASP A 119 13.34 14.05 -0.23
CA ASP A 119 14.61 13.81 -0.93
C ASP A 119 14.84 12.31 -1.19
N ALA A 120 15.98 11.96 -1.78
CA ALA A 120 16.33 10.59 -2.12
C ALA A 120 16.44 9.63 -0.91
N THR A 121 16.47 10.14 0.32
CA THR A 121 16.51 9.36 1.57
C THR A 121 15.13 9.13 2.19
N GLY A 122 14.09 9.80 1.66
CA GLY A 122 12.73 9.66 2.16
C GLY A 122 12.11 8.32 1.81
N ILE A 123 11.47 7.70 2.79
CA ILE A 123 10.65 6.50 2.54
C ILE A 123 9.45 6.82 1.65
N TRP A 124 8.99 5.85 0.89
CA TRP A 124 7.75 5.90 0.12
C TRP A 124 6.65 5.08 0.80
N VAL A 125 5.42 5.55 0.71
CA VAL A 125 4.22 4.83 1.14
C VAL A 125 3.11 5.03 0.12
N VAL A 126 2.22 4.03 -0.02
CA VAL A 126 1.00 4.19 -0.82
C VAL A 126 -0.01 5.01 -0.01
N GLU A 127 -0.44 6.14 -0.55
CA GLU A 127 -1.46 6.99 0.06
C GLU A 127 -2.87 6.57 -0.39
N ASN A 128 -3.04 6.29 -1.68
CA ASN A 128 -4.29 5.79 -2.24
C ASN A 128 -4.06 4.96 -3.50
N TYR A 129 -5.08 4.18 -3.87
CA TYR A 129 -5.10 3.40 -5.09
C TYR A 129 -6.46 3.44 -5.77
N ARG A 130 -6.51 3.16 -7.08
CA ARG A 130 -7.77 2.97 -7.81
C ARG A 130 -7.64 1.92 -8.90
N PHE A 131 -8.72 1.20 -9.17
CA PHE A 131 -8.81 0.36 -10.35
C PHE A 131 -9.25 1.20 -11.55
N VAL A 132 -8.54 1.06 -12.68
CA VAL A 132 -8.86 1.73 -13.93
C VAL A 132 -9.28 0.70 -14.98
N THR A 133 -10.24 1.06 -15.83
CA THR A 133 -10.62 0.19 -16.95
C THR A 133 -9.52 0.27 -18.00
N GLY A 134 -8.89 -0.86 -18.31
CA GLY A 134 -7.95 -0.96 -19.44
C GLY A 134 -8.68 -0.57 -20.73
N ASN A 135 -8.07 0.31 -21.52
CA ASN A 135 -8.61 0.77 -22.80
C ASN A 135 -8.16 -0.15 -23.93
#